data_AF-A0A0G0AZP2-F1
#
_entry.id   AF-A0A0G0AZP2-F1
#
_cell.length_a   1.000
_cell.length_b   1.000
_cell.length_c   1.000
_cell.angle_alpha   90.00
_cell.angle_beta   90.00
_cell.angle_gamma   90.00
#
_symmetry.space_group_name_H-M   'P 1'
#
loop_
_entity.id
_entity.type
_entity.pdbx_description
1 polymer ?
#
loop_
_entity_poly.entity_id
_entity_poly.type
_entity_poly.pdbx_seq_one_letter_code
_entity_poly.pdbx_strand_id
1 'polypeptide(L)' 'MIPIIGISVWGILKIGILILLALYIVFAFVIVRQVQLMTATLEVGFESQLKFLSFMHFLFAIAVLIFSFLIL' A
#
# COMPACT_ATOMS: atom_id res chain seq x y z
N MET A 1 0.04 -1.76 -31.88
CA MET A 1 -0.93 -1.78 -30.75
C MET A 1 -2.05 -2.72 -31.16
N ILE A 2 -2.27 -3.84 -30.46
CA ILE A 2 -3.31 -4.81 -30.84
C ILE A 2 -4.58 -4.44 -30.08
N PRO A 3 -5.64 -3.92 -30.75
CA PRO A 3 -6.89 -3.60 -30.11
C PRO A 3 -7.70 -4.89 -30.04
N ILE A 4 -7.61 -5.60 -28.92
CA ILE A 4 -8.60 -6.63 -28.61
C ILE A 4 -9.78 -5.84 -28.01
N ILE A 5 -10.77 -5.48 -28.84
CA ILE A 5 -12.06 -4.85 -28.42
C ILE A 5 -12.03 -3.31 -28.22
N GLY A 6 -11.03 -2.59 -28.73
CA GLY A 6 -11.01 -1.10 -28.66
C GLY A 6 -10.67 -0.53 -27.26
N ILE A 7 -10.52 -1.39 -26.26
CA ILE A 7 -9.91 -1.07 -24.97
C ILE A 7 -8.42 -1.43 -25.07
N SER A 8 -7.54 -0.47 -24.79
CA SER A 8 -6.11 -0.75 -24.76
C SER A 8 -5.76 -1.62 -23.54
N VAL A 9 -4.89 -2.62 -23.72
CA VAL A 9 -4.36 -3.45 -22.62
C VAL A 9 -3.78 -2.58 -21.49
N TRP A 10 -3.15 -1.46 -21.86
CA TRP A 10 -2.63 -0.49 -20.90
C TRP A 10 -3.71 0.14 -20.02
N GLY A 11 -4.89 0.45 -20.55
CA GLY A 11 -6.01 0.97 -19.78
C GLY A 11 -6.51 -0.02 -18.73
N ILE A 12 -6.59 -1.31 -19.09
CA ILE A 12 -6.97 -2.39 -18.17
C ILE A 12 -5.94 -2.51 -17.03
N LEU A 13 -4.65 -2.48 -17.36
CA LEU A 13 -3.58 -2.56 -16.36
C LEU A 13 -3.61 -1.39 -15.37
N LYS A 14 -3.82 -0.16 -15.83
CA LYS A 14 -3.90 1.03 -14.96
C LYS A 14 -5.01 0.87 -13.91
N ILE A 15 -6.22 0.49 -14.35
CA ILE A 15 -7.35 0.23 -13.46
C ILE A 15 -7.03 -0.91 -12.48
N GLY A 16 -6.44 -2.00 -12.97
CA GLY A 16 -6.03 -3.12 -12.13
C GLY A 16 -5.02 -2.72 -11.04
N ILE A 17 -4.03 -1.89 -11.38
CA ILE A 17 -3.03 -1.39 -10.43
C ILE A 17 -3.70 -0.52 -9.35
N LEU A 18 -4.62 0.37 -9.71
CA LEU A 18 -5.36 1.19 -8.74
C LEU A 18 -6.13 0.35 -7.74
N ILE A 19 -6.80 -0.71 -8.20
CA ILE A 19 -7.53 -1.65 -7.34
C ILE A 19 -6.58 -2.37 -6.38
N LEU A 20 -5.44 -2.87 -6.88
CA LEU A 20 -4.45 -3.56 -6.07
C LEU A 20 -3.79 -2.62 -5.03
N LEU A 21 -3.53 -1.36 -5.40
CA LEU A 21 -3.02 -0.35 -4.46
C LEU A 21 -4.05 -0.03 -3.36
N ALA A 22 -5.34 0.06 -3.71
CA ALA A 22 -6.40 0.25 -2.72
C ALA A 22 -6.47 -0.92 -1.72
N LEU A 23 -6.39 -2.16 -2.21
CA LEU A 23 -6.30 -3.35 -1.35
C LEU A 23 -5.05 -3.33 -0.47
N TYR A 24 -3.92 -2.92 -1.05
CA TYR A 24 -2.64 -2.81 -0.33
C TYR A 24 -2.70 -1.84 0.84
N ILE A 25 -3.46 -0.74 0.76
CA ILE A 25 -3.67 0.18 1.89
C ILE A 25 -4.34 -0.53 3.07
N VAL A 26 -5.35 -1.36 2.80
CA VAL A 26 -6.01 -2.15 3.86
C VAL A 26 -4.99 -3.07 4.54
N PHE A 27 -4.16 -3.74 3.74
CA PHE A 27 -3.07 -4.58 4.28
C PHE A 27 -2.07 -3.77 5.10
N ALA A 28 -1.61 -2.62 4.60
CA ALA A 28 -0.67 -1.76 5.31
C ALA A 28 -1.25 -1.25 6.64
N PHE A 29 -2.54 -0.91 6.70
CA PHE A 29 -3.23 -0.58 7.95
C PHE A 29 -3.24 -1.75 8.93
N VAL A 30 -3.55 -2.96 8.45
CA VAL A 30 -3.49 -4.18 9.28
C VAL A 30 -2.09 -4.37 9.84
N ILE A 31 -1.04 -4.17 9.04
CA ILE A 31 0.36 -4.27 9.49
C ILE A 31 0.66 -3.27 10.62
N VAL A 32 0.20 -2.02 10.53
CA VAL A 32 0.37 -1.05 11.63
C VAL A 32 -0.23 -1.60 12.93
N ARG A 33 -1.45 -2.14 12.88
CA ARG A 33 -2.07 -2.78 14.05
C ARG A 33 -1.26 -3.97 14.57
N GLN A 34 -0.77 -4.82 13.68
CA GLN A 34 0.02 -5.99 14.06
C GLN A 34 1.34 -5.59 14.72
N VAL A 35 2.02 -4.57 14.20
CA VAL A 35 3.25 -4.04 14.82
C VAL A 35 2.96 -3.52 16.22
N GLN A 36 1.86 -2.79 16.44
CA GLN A 36 1.47 -2.33 17.78
C GLN A 36 1.21 -3.49 18.76
N LEU A 37 0.53 -4.55 18.32
CA LEU A 37 0.24 -5.72 19.16
C LEU A 37 1.50 -6.54 19.47
N MET A 38 2.35 -6.79 18.47
CA MET A 38 3.58 -7.58 18.64
C MET A 38 4.59 -6.88 19.55
N THR A 39 4.77 -5.56 19.35
CA THR A 39 5.69 -4.75 20.18
C THR A 39 5.16 -4.48 21.60
N ALA A 40 3.92 -4.87 21.91
CA ALA A 40 3.43 -4.88 23.28
C ALA A 40 3.77 -6.19 24.04
N THR A 41 4.20 -7.23 23.32
CA THR A 41 4.55 -8.54 23.89
C THR A 41 6.05 -8.80 23.87
N LEU A 42 6.75 -8.35 22.83
CA LEU A 42 8.18 -8.56 22.65
C LEU A 42 8.95 -7.31 23.03
N GLU A 43 9.84 -7.43 24.02
CA GLU A 43 10.83 -6.42 24.37
C GLU A 43 12.17 -6.78 23.73
N VAL A 44 12.47 -6.11 22.61
CA VAL A 44 13.68 -6.28 21.81
C VAL A 44 14.50 -4.98 21.71
N GLY A 45 13.99 -3.86 22.26
CA GLY A 45 14.67 -2.56 22.32
C GLY A 45 14.52 -1.68 21.08
N PHE A 46 13.66 -2.09 20.13
CA PHE A 46 13.43 -1.42 18.84
C PHE A 46 11.95 -1.09 18.57
N GLU A 47 11.10 -1.14 19.59
CA GLU A 47 9.64 -1.03 19.48
C GLU A 47 9.24 0.31 18.88
N SER A 48 9.84 1.40 19.36
CA SER A 48 9.53 2.76 18.89
C SER A 48 9.85 2.94 17.42
N GLN A 49 11.01 2.43 16.99
CA GLN A 49 11.49 2.50 15.61
C GLN A 49 10.60 1.67 14.68
N LEU A 50 10.22 0.46 15.10
CA LEU A 50 9.30 -0.40 14.34
C LEU A 50 7.91 0.23 14.23
N LYS A 51 7.37 0.78 15.32
CA LYS A 51 6.10 1.50 15.31
C LYS A 51 6.14 2.70 14.36
N PHE A 52 7.18 3.52 14.44
CA PHE A 52 7.37 4.68 13.57
C PHE A 52 7.46 4.26 12.09
N LEU A 53 8.30 3.28 11.78
CA LEU A 53 8.48 2.79 10.41
C LEU A 53 7.18 2.23 9.84
N SER A 54 6.42 1.47 10.63
CA SER A 54 5.12 0.92 10.20
C SER A 54 4.12 2.02 9.84
N PHE A 55 4.06 3.08 10.65
CA PHE A 55 3.15 4.20 10.41
C PHE A 55 3.59 5.04 9.21
N MET A 56 4.90 5.30 9.07
CA MET A 56 5.45 6.00 7.91
C MET A 56 5.21 5.24 6.61
N HIS A 57 5.41 3.91 6.61
CA HIS A 57 5.13 3.06 5.46
C HIS A 57 3.66 3.09 5.06
N PHE A 58 2.74 3.11 6.04
CA PHE A 58 1.31 3.26 5.77
C PHE A 58 0.97 4.62 5.14
N LEU A 59 1.50 5.72 5.68
CA LEU A 59 1.32 7.05 5.07
C LEU A 59 1.91 7.12 3.66
N PHE A 60 3.08 6.53 3.44
CA PHE A 60 3.71 6.46 2.14
C PHE A 60 2.86 5.65 1.14
N ALA A 61 2.25 4.54 1.56
CA ALA A 61 1.34 3.77 0.73
C ALA A 61 0.11 4.58 0.28
N ILE A 62 -0.46 5.38 1.18
CA ILE A 62 -1.55 6.32 0.83
C ILE A 62 -1.07 7.35 -0.20
N ALA A 63 0.12 7.93 0.01
CA ALA A 63 0.69 8.89 -0.92
C ALA A 63 0.92 8.29 -2.31
N VAL A 64 1.41 7.05 -2.39
CA VAL A 64 1.59 6.30 -3.65
C VAL A 64 0.26 6.08 -4.36
N LEU A 65 -0.81 5.70 -3.65
CA LEU A 65 -2.14 5.57 -4.27
C LEU A 65 -2.62 6.92 -4.82
N ILE A 66 -2.49 8.02 -4.07
CA ILE A 66 -2.89 9.35 -4.55
C ILE A 66 -2.09 9.73 -5.80
N PHE A 67 -0.77 9.54 -5.78
CA PHE A 67 0.09 9.84 -6.92
C PHE A 67 -0.24 8.98 -8.14
N SER A 68 -0.65 7.73 -7.93
CA SER A 68 -0.99 6.82 -9.03
C SER A 68 -2.15 7.32 -9.89
N PHE A 69 -3.10 8.07 -9.33
CA PHE A 69 -4.18 8.71 -10.12
C PHE A 69 -3.68 9.83 -11.05
N LEU A 70 -2.51 10.41 -10.77
CA LEU A 70 -1.93 11.48 -11.57
C LEU A 70 -1.01 10.96 -12.68
N ILE A 71 -0.33 9.84 -12.44
CA ILE A 71 0.76 9.36 -13.30
C ILE A 71 0.42 8.10 -14.12
N LEU A 72 -0.56 7.29 -13.69
CA LEU A 72 -1.03 6.11 -14.43
C LEU A 72 -2.19 6.50 -15.34
#